data_AF-A0A6L3VNU3-F1
#
_entry.id   AF-A0A6L3VNU3-F1
#
_cell.length_a   1.000
_cell.length_b   1.000
_cell.length_c   1.000
_cell.angle_alpha   90.00
_cell.angle_beta   90.00
_cell.angle_gamma   90.00
#
_symmetry.space_group_name_H-M   'P 1'
#
loop_
_entity.id
_entity.type
_entity.pdbx_description
1 polymer ?
#
loop_
_entity_poly.entity_id
_entity_poly.type
_entity_poly.pdbx_seq_one_letter_code
_entity_poly.pdbx_strand_id
1 'polypeptide(L)'
;MLVAHWTFDVETVDGRRVADAAGGGPVAELNESAQIVPGRNGEALSLDGRGRALIPAMPQLVLSQVFGFSVAFFVQVVEEPTGEWRSLLYKSVAENDARALGMWLYPDAMRIRVQLFTVKGPEYVDSHARPAPGEWTHVAFVVDQEGMFLYINGSLDTGMSLEHAVVTPAGPIYLGSEPTKPGFGGLMDDFRVYASPLTAEAVAELAAQEPG
;
A
#
# COMPACT_ATOMS: atom_id res chain seq x y z
N MET A 1 1.84 16.19 3.30
CA MET A 1 2.01 16.05 4.77
C MET A 1 1.92 14.58 5.12
N LEU A 2 2.92 14.05 5.81
CA LEU A 2 2.89 12.69 6.35
C LEU A 2 1.83 12.61 7.46
N VAL A 3 0.99 11.59 7.42
CA VAL A 3 -0.09 11.36 8.40
C VAL A 3 0.23 10.17 9.29
N ALA A 4 0.74 9.09 8.71
CA ALA A 4 1.09 7.88 9.41
C ALA A 4 2.20 7.13 8.65
N HIS A 5 2.99 6.38 9.40
CA HIS A 5 4.17 5.63 8.99
C HIS A 5 4.33 4.41 9.92
N TRP A 6 4.04 3.23 9.40
CA TRP A 6 4.35 1.96 10.06
C TRP A 6 5.68 1.44 9.51
N THR A 7 6.74 1.54 10.31
CA THR A 7 8.07 1.05 9.93
C THR A 7 8.16 -0.47 10.02
N PHE A 8 7.45 -1.06 10.99
CA PHE A 8 7.54 -2.49 11.37
C PHE A 8 8.82 -2.86 12.14
N ASP A 9 9.64 -1.87 12.52
CA ASP A 9 10.79 -2.07 13.39
C ASP A 9 10.37 -2.56 14.77
N VAL A 10 11.22 -3.38 15.40
CA VAL A 10 10.93 -3.97 16.71
C VAL A 10 10.60 -2.94 17.79
N GLU A 11 11.13 -1.72 17.71
CA GLU A 11 10.84 -0.62 18.64
C GLU A 11 9.38 -0.16 18.60
N THR A 12 8.69 -0.40 17.48
CA THR A 12 7.28 -0.05 17.28
C THR A 12 6.33 -1.23 17.56
N VAL A 13 6.85 -2.41 17.89
CA VAL A 13 6.10 -3.65 17.96
C VAL A 13 5.86 -4.09 19.41
N ASP A 14 4.59 -4.33 19.75
CA ASP A 14 4.15 -4.95 21.02
C ASP A 14 3.32 -6.20 20.72
N GLY A 15 3.98 -7.36 20.72
CA GLY A 15 3.36 -8.63 20.35
C GLY A 15 2.90 -8.65 18.88
N ARG A 16 1.58 -8.65 18.65
CA ARG A 16 0.97 -8.59 17.30
C ARG A 16 0.44 -7.19 16.96
N ARG A 17 0.94 -6.16 17.64
CA ARG A 17 0.50 -4.77 17.48
C ARG A 17 1.69 -3.93 17.02
N VAL A 18 1.48 -3.09 16.01
CA VAL A 18 2.53 -2.21 15.46
C VAL A 18 2.05 -0.77 15.58
N ALA A 19 2.76 0.04 16.36
CA ALA A 19 2.46 1.45 16.52
C ALA A 19 2.83 2.24 15.26
N ASP A 20 2.13 3.35 15.04
CA ASP A 20 2.55 4.34 14.04
C ASP A 20 3.75 5.14 14.57
N ALA A 21 4.85 5.16 13.83
CA ALA A 21 6.06 5.90 14.16
C ALA A 21 5.90 7.43 14.01
N ALA A 22 4.96 7.89 13.17
CA ALA A 22 4.65 9.31 13.03
C ALA A 22 3.78 9.86 14.18
N GLY A 23 3.24 8.98 15.03
CA GLY A 23 2.36 9.31 16.17
C GLY A 23 0.96 9.81 15.80
N GLY A 24 0.61 9.81 14.51
CA GLY A 24 -0.64 10.30 13.96
C GLY A 24 -1.64 9.21 13.55
N GLY A 25 -1.25 7.94 13.48
CA GLY A 25 -2.07 6.80 13.04
C GLY A 25 -2.48 5.85 14.17
N PRO A 26 -3.48 4.98 13.93
CA PRO A 26 -3.83 3.93 14.87
C PRO A 26 -2.79 2.80 14.86
N VAL A 27 -2.80 1.99 15.91
CA VAL A 27 -2.02 0.76 15.98
C VAL A 27 -2.52 -0.24 14.94
N ALA A 28 -1.61 -0.80 14.13
CA ALA A 28 -1.91 -1.91 13.23
C ALA A 28 -1.94 -3.24 14.00
N GLU A 29 -2.86 -4.13 13.64
CA GLU A 29 -3.03 -5.44 14.25
C GLU A 29 -2.66 -6.56 13.27
N LEU A 30 -1.66 -7.36 13.63
CA LEU A 30 -1.19 -8.50 12.85
C LEU A 30 -2.06 -9.73 13.14
N ASN A 31 -2.42 -10.47 12.09
CA ASN A 31 -3.03 -11.78 12.28
C ASN A 31 -1.97 -12.85 12.60
N GLU A 32 -2.39 -14.10 12.77
CA GLU A 32 -1.50 -15.19 13.18
C GLU A 32 -0.50 -15.62 12.10
N SER A 33 -0.78 -15.25 10.85
CA SER A 33 0.03 -15.58 9.67
C SER A 33 0.96 -14.45 9.25
N ALA A 34 1.01 -13.35 10.02
CA ALA A 34 1.95 -12.26 9.83
C ALA A 34 2.98 -12.26 10.96
N GLN A 35 4.22 -11.90 10.62
CA GLN A 35 5.35 -11.86 11.54
C GLN A 35 6.20 -10.63 11.28
N ILE A 36 7.03 -10.26 12.25
CA ILE A 36 8.08 -9.25 12.10
C ILE A 36 9.42 -9.99 11.99
N VAL A 37 10.18 -9.71 10.93
CA VAL A 37 11.45 -10.38 10.60
C VAL A 37 12.46 -9.35 10.08
N PRO A 38 13.76 -9.66 9.99
CA PRO A 38 14.73 -8.75 9.36
C PRO A 38 14.28 -8.32 7.96
N GLY A 39 14.31 -7.00 7.72
CA GLY A 39 13.70 -6.32 6.59
C GLY A 39 14.69 -5.58 5.72
N ARG A 40 14.23 -4.48 5.11
CA ARG A 40 15.07 -3.62 4.28
C ARG A 40 15.88 -2.66 5.14
N ASN A 41 15.23 -2.07 6.13
CA ASN A 41 15.76 -1.12 7.12
C ASN A 41 15.32 -1.64 8.49
N GLY A 42 16.17 -2.36 9.22
CA GLY A 42 15.72 -2.98 10.47
C GLY A 42 14.81 -4.19 10.22
N GLU A 43 13.53 -4.10 10.56
CA GLU A 43 12.55 -5.18 10.40
C GLU A 43 11.44 -4.86 9.40
N ALA A 44 10.80 -5.92 8.90
CA ALA A 44 9.70 -5.84 7.94
C ALA A 44 8.55 -6.75 8.36
N LEU A 45 7.36 -6.41 7.86
CA LEU A 45 6.18 -7.25 7.90
C LEU A 45 6.35 -8.43 6.93
N SER A 46 6.48 -9.63 7.48
CA SER A 46 6.49 -10.89 6.74
C SER A 46 5.09 -11.44 6.54
N LEU A 47 4.79 -11.85 5.30
CA LEU A 47 3.49 -12.30 4.84
C LEU A 47 3.63 -13.64 4.11
N ASP A 48 2.81 -14.62 4.48
CA ASP A 48 2.81 -15.99 3.92
C ASP A 48 1.71 -16.23 2.86
N GLY A 49 1.10 -15.17 2.33
CA GLY A 49 -0.10 -15.24 1.49
C GLY A 49 -1.43 -15.26 2.25
N ARG A 50 -1.43 -15.51 3.57
CA ARG A 50 -2.59 -15.37 4.48
C ARG A 50 -2.35 -14.36 5.58
N GLY A 51 -1.09 -13.95 5.78
CA GLY A 51 -0.70 -12.86 6.66
C GLY A 51 -1.43 -11.56 6.31
N ARG A 52 -1.72 -10.76 7.34
CA ARG A 52 -2.12 -9.35 7.16
C ARG A 52 -1.76 -8.49 8.37
N ALA A 53 -1.56 -7.21 8.10
CA ALA A 53 -1.71 -6.15 9.09
C ALA A 53 -3.01 -5.38 8.83
N LEU A 54 -3.87 -5.26 9.84
CA LEU A 54 -5.11 -4.48 9.81
C LEU A 54 -4.89 -3.15 10.53
N ILE A 55 -5.08 -2.04 9.81
CA ILE A 55 -5.05 -0.70 10.35
C ILE A 55 -6.50 -0.20 10.44
N PRO A 56 -7.04 0.05 11.64
CA PRO A 56 -8.40 0.54 11.83
C PRO A 56 -8.68 1.86 11.10
N ALA A 57 -9.94 2.09 10.75
CA ALA A 57 -10.36 3.36 10.18
C ALA A 57 -10.16 4.51 11.19
N MET A 58 -9.70 5.66 10.69
CA MET A 58 -9.49 6.87 11.51
C MET A 58 -9.71 8.12 10.65
N PRO A 59 -10.22 9.24 11.20
CA PRO A 59 -10.52 10.44 10.41
C PRO A 59 -9.34 11.01 9.60
N GLN A 60 -8.14 10.95 10.14
CA GLN A 60 -6.90 11.39 9.47
C GLN A 60 -6.46 10.45 8.34
N LEU A 61 -6.91 9.19 8.34
CA LEU A 61 -6.63 8.21 7.27
C LEU A 61 -7.73 8.20 6.20
N VAL A 62 -8.56 9.24 6.12
CA VAL A 62 -9.54 9.42 5.05
C VAL A 62 -8.83 9.98 3.82
N LEU A 63 -8.82 9.21 2.72
CA LEU A 63 -8.10 9.57 1.50
C LEU A 63 -8.98 10.46 0.59
N SER A 64 -9.00 11.75 0.90
CA SER A 64 -9.81 12.74 0.18
C SER A 64 -9.12 13.23 -1.09
N GLN A 65 -9.76 13.04 -2.26
CA GLN A 65 -9.28 13.60 -3.53
C GLN A 65 -9.23 15.13 -3.52
N VAL A 66 -10.07 15.81 -2.72
CA VAL A 66 -10.12 17.29 -2.66
C VAL A 66 -8.75 17.89 -2.29
N PHE A 67 -8.00 17.21 -1.43
CA PHE A 67 -6.66 17.62 -1.01
C PHE A 67 -5.55 16.85 -1.76
N GLY A 68 -5.94 15.83 -2.53
CA GLY A 68 -5.07 14.75 -2.99
C GLY A 68 -4.51 13.91 -1.83
N PHE A 69 -3.93 12.77 -2.16
CA PHE A 69 -3.32 11.88 -1.18
C PHE A 69 -2.21 11.04 -1.81
N SER A 70 -1.40 10.41 -0.97
CA SER A 70 -0.44 9.41 -1.43
C SER A 70 -0.28 8.28 -0.42
N VAL A 71 0.04 7.10 -0.93
CA VAL A 71 0.52 5.97 -0.13
C VAL A 71 1.84 5.49 -0.71
N ALA A 72 2.78 5.10 0.13
CA ALA A 72 4.08 4.59 -0.29
C ALA A 72 4.53 3.45 0.63
N PHE A 73 5.24 2.47 0.09
CA PHE A 73 5.83 1.36 0.84
C PHE A 73 6.92 0.67 0.02
N PHE A 74 7.74 -0.12 0.68
CA PHE A 74 8.61 -1.09 0.04
C PHE A 74 7.98 -2.48 0.10
N VAL A 75 8.15 -3.26 -0.97
CA VAL A 75 7.70 -4.64 -1.04
C VAL A 75 8.77 -5.52 -1.66
N GLN A 76 8.97 -6.70 -1.10
CA GLN A 76 9.77 -7.77 -1.69
C GLN A 76 8.86 -8.99 -1.86
N VAL A 77 8.43 -9.25 -3.09
CA VAL A 77 7.60 -10.43 -3.41
C VAL A 77 8.55 -11.59 -3.71
N VAL A 78 8.40 -12.74 -3.07
CA VAL A 78 9.34 -13.88 -3.28
C VAL A 78 8.76 -15.00 -4.16
N GLU A 79 7.47 -14.92 -4.47
CA GLU A 79 6.74 -15.92 -5.25
C GLU A 79 6.47 -15.45 -6.68
N GLU A 80 6.45 -16.42 -7.60
CA GLU A 80 5.98 -16.24 -8.98
C GLU A 80 4.44 -16.05 -9.03
N PRO A 81 3.85 -15.69 -10.18
CA PRO A 81 2.40 -15.67 -10.36
C PRO A 81 1.73 -17.00 -10.01
N THR A 82 0.70 -16.95 -9.16
CA THR A 82 0.05 -18.14 -8.57
C THR A 82 -1.26 -18.54 -9.27
N GLY A 83 -1.71 -17.77 -10.25
CA GLY A 83 -3.05 -17.89 -10.83
C GLY A 83 -4.14 -17.17 -10.02
N GLU A 84 -3.79 -16.46 -8.95
CA GLU A 84 -4.73 -15.66 -8.15
C GLU A 84 -4.32 -14.18 -8.05
N TRP A 85 -5.31 -13.31 -7.92
CA TRP A 85 -5.07 -11.91 -7.53
C TRP A 85 -4.64 -11.87 -6.07
N ARG A 86 -3.49 -11.25 -5.80
CA ARG A 86 -2.90 -11.23 -4.45
C ARG A 86 -2.79 -9.79 -3.94
N SER A 87 -3.36 -9.53 -2.78
CA SER A 87 -3.44 -8.18 -2.21
C SER A 87 -2.10 -7.73 -1.64
N LEU A 88 -1.68 -6.53 -2.03
CA LEU A 88 -0.62 -5.76 -1.40
C LEU A 88 -1.22 -4.80 -0.38
N LEU A 89 -2.20 -4.00 -0.83
CA LEU A 89 -2.91 -2.99 -0.05
C LEU A 89 -4.38 -2.97 -0.44
N TYR A 90 -5.27 -2.91 0.54
CA TYR A 90 -6.70 -2.70 0.31
C TYR A 90 -7.26 -1.72 1.34
N LYS A 91 -7.89 -0.64 0.86
CA LYS A 91 -8.59 0.33 1.69
C LYS A 91 -10.02 0.51 1.19
N SER A 92 -10.96 -0.09 1.92
CA SER A 92 -12.39 0.03 1.66
C SER A 92 -12.92 1.46 1.83
N VAL A 93 -14.00 1.78 1.15
CA VAL A 93 -14.75 3.04 1.36
C VAL A 93 -15.36 3.09 2.75
N ALA A 94 -15.94 1.98 3.19
CA ALA A 94 -16.46 1.78 4.53
C ALA A 94 -16.31 0.30 4.91
N GLU A 95 -16.50 -0.01 6.19
CA GLU A 95 -16.53 -1.39 6.64
C GLU A 95 -17.62 -2.18 5.89
N ASN A 96 -17.26 -3.36 5.37
CA ASN A 96 -18.11 -4.20 4.52
C ASN A 96 -18.56 -3.57 3.17
N ASP A 97 -17.87 -2.53 2.69
CA ASP A 97 -18.06 -1.99 1.34
C ASP A 97 -17.06 -2.62 0.36
N ALA A 98 -17.56 -3.06 -0.80
CA ALA A 98 -16.74 -3.64 -1.86
C ALA A 98 -15.99 -2.58 -2.69
N ARG A 99 -16.35 -1.30 -2.57
CA ARG A 99 -15.65 -0.18 -3.20
C ARG A 99 -14.41 0.14 -2.39
N ALA A 100 -13.29 0.36 -3.08
CA ALA A 100 -12.00 0.54 -2.43
C ALA A 100 -10.98 1.29 -3.28
N LEU A 101 -9.91 1.71 -2.61
CA LEU A 101 -8.58 1.72 -3.20
C LEU A 101 -7.97 0.32 -3.00
N GLY A 102 -7.55 -0.35 -4.06
CA GLY A 102 -6.92 -1.66 -3.96
C GLY A 102 -5.68 -1.76 -4.83
N MET A 103 -4.68 -2.49 -4.36
CA MET A 103 -3.41 -2.76 -5.05
C MET A 103 -3.14 -4.26 -5.01
N TRP A 104 -3.07 -4.90 -6.17
CA TRP A 104 -2.90 -6.36 -6.27
C TRP A 104 -1.81 -6.74 -7.26
N LEU A 105 -1.14 -7.86 -7.01
CA LEU A 105 -0.35 -8.55 -8.01
C LEU A 105 -1.25 -9.32 -8.97
N TYR A 106 -0.85 -9.32 -10.24
CA TYR A 106 -1.55 -10.08 -11.28
C TYR A 106 -1.50 -11.60 -11.02
N PRO A 107 -2.54 -12.33 -11.47
CA PRO A 107 -2.58 -13.80 -11.41
C PRO A 107 -1.50 -14.48 -12.25
N ASP A 108 -1.15 -13.89 -13.39
CA ASP A 108 -0.37 -14.50 -14.47
C ASP A 108 0.88 -13.69 -14.85
N ALA A 109 1.18 -12.61 -14.11
CA ALA A 109 2.31 -11.75 -14.37
C ALA A 109 2.82 -11.07 -13.10
N MET A 110 4.13 -10.82 -13.03
CA MET A 110 4.70 -9.90 -12.04
C MET A 110 4.38 -8.45 -12.43
N ARG A 111 3.14 -8.03 -12.22
CA ARG A 111 2.66 -6.65 -12.45
C ARG A 111 1.75 -6.26 -11.30
N ILE A 112 1.68 -4.96 -11.02
CA ILE A 112 0.80 -4.39 -10.00
C ILE A 112 -0.39 -3.73 -10.69
N ARG A 113 -1.60 -4.08 -10.27
CA ARG A 113 -2.83 -3.36 -10.59
C ARG A 113 -3.18 -2.46 -9.42
N VAL A 114 -3.48 -1.20 -9.71
CA VAL A 114 -4.18 -0.31 -8.77
C VAL A 114 -5.60 -0.11 -9.28
N GLN A 115 -6.56 -0.23 -8.37
CA GLN A 115 -7.95 0.16 -8.58
C GLN A 115 -8.29 1.31 -7.66
N LEU A 116 -9.03 2.29 -8.18
CA LEU A 116 -9.63 3.35 -7.39
C LEU A 116 -11.07 3.57 -7.83
N PHE A 117 -12.02 3.48 -6.89
CA PHE A 117 -13.43 3.70 -7.20
C PHE A 117 -13.76 5.18 -7.37
N THR A 118 -14.45 5.50 -8.46
CA THR A 118 -15.14 6.78 -8.69
C THR A 118 -16.65 6.60 -8.56
N VAL A 119 -17.39 7.71 -8.58
CA VAL A 119 -18.86 7.70 -8.60
C VAL A 119 -19.47 7.00 -9.82
N LYS A 120 -18.67 6.66 -10.84
CA LYS A 120 -19.12 5.90 -12.03
C LYS A 120 -18.64 4.46 -12.09
N GLY A 121 -17.71 4.06 -11.22
CA GLY A 121 -17.15 2.71 -11.20
C GLY A 121 -15.67 2.70 -10.86
N PRO A 122 -15.04 1.51 -10.88
CA PRO A 122 -13.61 1.39 -10.66
C PRO A 122 -12.81 1.86 -11.87
N GLU A 123 -11.82 2.70 -11.63
CA GLU A 123 -10.73 3.02 -12.56
C GLU A 123 -9.52 2.13 -12.25
N TYR A 124 -8.68 1.88 -13.26
CA TYR A 124 -7.52 1.00 -13.12
C TYR A 124 -6.27 1.59 -13.77
N VAL A 125 -5.14 1.44 -13.09
CA VAL A 125 -3.82 1.56 -13.73
C VAL A 125 -3.03 0.29 -13.47
N ASP A 126 -2.32 -0.18 -14.49
CA ASP A 126 -1.56 -1.42 -14.46
C ASP A 126 -0.09 -1.13 -14.75
N SER A 127 0.80 -1.56 -13.86
CA SER A 127 2.22 -1.21 -13.95
C SER A 127 2.85 -1.69 -15.26
N HIS A 128 3.74 -0.93 -15.88
CA HIS A 128 4.60 -1.43 -16.95
C HIS A 128 5.79 -2.20 -16.37
N ALA A 129 6.36 -1.68 -15.29
CA ALA A 129 7.39 -2.33 -14.52
C ALA A 129 6.93 -3.69 -13.99
N ARG A 130 7.91 -4.59 -13.86
CA ARG A 130 7.73 -5.94 -13.35
C ARG A 130 8.66 -6.15 -12.15
N PRO A 131 8.14 -6.09 -10.91
CA PRO A 131 8.93 -6.38 -9.73
C PRO A 131 9.60 -7.75 -9.85
N ALA A 132 10.91 -7.81 -9.69
CA ALA A 132 11.63 -9.06 -9.73
C ALA A 132 11.42 -9.84 -8.42
N PRO A 133 11.12 -11.15 -8.48
CA PRO A 133 11.01 -11.95 -7.27
C PRO A 133 12.28 -11.87 -6.41
N GLY A 134 12.12 -11.62 -5.11
CA GLY A 134 13.20 -11.49 -4.14
C GLY A 134 13.89 -10.12 -4.13
N GLU A 135 13.51 -9.18 -4.99
CA GLU A 135 14.06 -7.82 -4.98
C GLU A 135 13.12 -6.82 -4.29
N TRP A 136 13.69 -5.90 -3.52
CA TRP A 136 12.95 -4.79 -2.93
C TRP A 136 12.50 -3.83 -4.03
N THR A 137 11.21 -3.54 -4.06
CA THR A 137 10.59 -2.57 -4.96
C THR A 137 9.91 -1.49 -4.13
N HIS A 138 10.25 -0.22 -4.39
CA HIS A 138 9.48 0.90 -3.85
C HIS A 138 8.24 1.11 -4.70
N VAL A 139 7.07 1.22 -4.06
CA VAL A 139 5.79 1.48 -4.71
C VAL A 139 5.19 2.72 -4.09
N ALA A 140 4.83 3.71 -4.91
CA ALA A 140 4.06 4.86 -4.47
C ALA A 140 2.86 5.09 -5.39
N PHE A 141 1.71 5.35 -4.78
CA PHE A 141 0.48 5.70 -5.48
C PHE A 141 0.07 7.12 -5.07
N VAL A 142 -0.10 7.99 -6.06
CA VAL A 142 -0.37 9.42 -5.89
C VAL A 142 -1.68 9.76 -6.57
N VAL A 143 -2.55 10.49 -5.87
CA VAL A 143 -3.76 11.08 -6.43
C VAL A 143 -3.71 12.58 -6.19
N ASP A 144 -3.86 13.35 -7.27
CA ASP A 144 -3.93 14.81 -7.25
C ASP A 144 -5.11 15.33 -8.09
N GLN A 145 -5.04 16.57 -8.54
CA GLN A 145 -6.07 17.20 -9.38
C GLN A 145 -6.02 16.76 -10.85
N GLU A 146 -4.88 16.27 -11.33
CA GLU A 146 -4.69 15.79 -12.70
C GLU A 146 -5.15 14.34 -12.87
N GLY A 147 -5.00 13.52 -11.82
CA GLY A 147 -5.48 12.14 -11.85
C GLY A 147 -4.86 11.22 -10.80
N MET A 148 -4.59 9.98 -11.21
CA MET A 148 -3.97 8.95 -10.39
C MET A 148 -2.70 8.41 -11.06
N PHE A 149 -1.64 8.24 -10.28
CA PHE A 149 -0.30 7.95 -10.77
C PHE A 149 0.36 6.87 -9.92
N LEU A 150 0.92 5.87 -10.59
CA LEU A 150 1.70 4.79 -9.99
C LEU A 150 3.18 5.01 -10.29
N TYR A 151 3.98 5.02 -9.24
CA TYR A 151 5.42 5.14 -9.29
C TYR A 151 6.05 3.83 -8.80
N ILE A 152 7.07 3.38 -9.51
CA ILE A 152 7.85 2.19 -9.18
C ILE A 152 9.33 2.59 -9.11
N ASN A 153 10.00 2.25 -8.01
CA ASN A 153 11.42 2.58 -7.77
C ASN A 153 11.74 4.07 -7.99
N GLY A 154 10.85 4.95 -7.52
CA GLY A 154 11.06 6.39 -7.53
C GLY A 154 10.70 7.08 -8.85
N SER A 155 10.35 6.34 -9.90
CA SER A 155 10.01 6.88 -11.21
C SER A 155 8.53 6.67 -11.53
N LEU A 156 7.92 7.63 -12.24
CA LEU A 156 6.56 7.47 -12.76
C LEU A 156 6.52 6.30 -13.74
N ASP A 157 5.69 5.31 -13.46
CA ASP A 157 5.56 4.11 -14.29
C ASP A 157 4.32 4.21 -15.20
N THR A 158 3.20 4.63 -14.62
CA THR A 158 1.93 4.83 -15.35
C THR A 158 1.00 5.78 -14.61
N GLY A 159 0.02 6.34 -15.31
CA GLY A 159 -0.99 7.20 -14.72
C GLY A 159 -2.11 7.52 -15.70
N MET A 160 -3.22 8.02 -15.18
CA MET A 160 -4.36 8.45 -15.98
C MET A 160 -5.11 9.59 -15.31
N SER A 161 -5.79 10.39 -16.13
CA SER A 161 -6.73 11.39 -15.62
C SER A 161 -7.99 10.74 -15.05
N LEU A 162 -8.53 11.32 -13.98
CA LEU A 162 -9.79 10.92 -13.38
C LEU A 162 -10.90 11.84 -13.87
N GLU A 163 -11.81 11.33 -14.71
CA GLU A 163 -12.94 12.12 -15.24
C GLU A 163 -14.09 12.29 -14.24
N HIS A 164 -14.06 11.51 -13.15
CA HIS A 164 -15.13 11.43 -12.18
C HIS A 164 -14.58 11.48 -10.75
N ALA A 165 -15.37 12.05 -9.84
CA ALA A 165 -15.00 12.17 -8.44
C ALA A 165 -14.75 10.79 -7.82
N VAL A 166 -13.64 10.68 -7.07
CA VAL A 166 -13.29 9.49 -6.30
C VAL A 166 -14.30 9.28 -5.17
N VAL A 167 -14.73 8.04 -4.98
CA VAL A 167 -15.46 7.65 -3.78
C VAL A 167 -14.43 7.51 -2.67
N THR A 168 -14.42 8.48 -1.76
CA THR A 168 -13.43 8.61 -0.69
C THR A 168 -13.22 7.30 0.08
N PRO A 169 -12.03 6.69 0.01
CA PRO A 169 -11.67 5.58 0.87
C PRO A 169 -11.53 6.04 2.32
N ALA A 170 -12.46 5.64 3.19
CA ALA A 170 -12.49 6.03 4.61
C ALA A 170 -12.47 4.84 5.58
N GLY A 171 -12.62 3.61 5.09
CA GLY A 171 -12.60 2.39 5.88
C GLY A 171 -11.19 1.96 6.32
N PRO A 172 -11.08 0.78 6.95
CA PRO A 172 -9.79 0.21 7.37
C PRO A 172 -8.86 -0.06 6.19
N ILE A 173 -7.56 -0.10 6.48
CA ILE A 173 -6.50 -0.48 5.55
C ILE A 173 -6.03 -1.89 5.90
N TYR A 174 -5.92 -2.73 4.89
CA TYR A 174 -5.34 -4.07 4.97
C TYR A 174 -4.04 -4.05 4.19
N LEU A 175 -2.95 -4.53 4.81
CA LEU A 175 -1.66 -4.77 4.17
C LEU A 175 -1.44 -6.28 4.10
N GLY A 176 -1.11 -6.80 2.93
CA GLY A 176 -1.15 -8.25 2.65
C GLY A 176 -2.57 -8.71 2.33
N SER A 177 -3.02 -9.83 2.92
CA SER A 177 -4.34 -10.39 2.61
C SER A 177 -5.50 -9.46 3.02
N GLU A 178 -6.58 -9.50 2.23
CA GLU A 178 -7.80 -8.71 2.43
C GLU A 178 -9.01 -9.64 2.67
N PRO A 179 -10.21 -9.12 3.03
CA PRO A 179 -11.37 -9.98 3.29
C PRO A 179 -11.79 -10.89 2.13
N THR A 180 -11.49 -10.52 0.88
CA THR A 180 -11.97 -11.25 -0.32
C THR A 180 -10.88 -11.89 -1.17
N LYS A 181 -9.60 -11.63 -0.88
CA LYS A 181 -8.48 -12.13 -1.69
C LYS A 181 -7.30 -12.51 -0.80
N PRO A 182 -6.54 -13.54 -1.20
CA PRO A 182 -5.28 -13.86 -0.53
C PRO A 182 -4.30 -12.70 -0.64
N GLY A 183 -3.28 -12.71 0.22
CA GLY A 183 -2.13 -11.83 0.15
C GLY A 183 -1.04 -12.41 -0.76
N PHE A 184 0.10 -11.75 -0.77
CA PHE A 184 1.32 -12.25 -1.40
C PHE A 184 2.24 -12.93 -0.37
N GLY A 185 3.11 -13.80 -0.86
CA GLY A 185 4.27 -14.29 -0.13
C GLY A 185 5.45 -13.32 -0.25
N GLY A 186 5.95 -12.80 0.87
CA GLY A 186 7.06 -11.86 0.86
C GLY A 186 7.11 -10.92 2.05
N LEU A 187 7.82 -9.80 1.87
CA LEU A 187 8.01 -8.78 2.89
C LEU A 187 7.40 -7.45 2.44
N MET A 188 6.86 -6.69 3.39
CA MET A 188 6.49 -5.29 3.23
C MET A 188 7.17 -4.49 4.32
N ASP A 189 7.65 -3.31 3.96
CA ASP A 189 8.37 -2.44 4.85
C ASP A 189 7.88 -1.00 4.65
N ASP A 190 7.95 -0.21 5.72
CA ASP A 190 7.98 1.24 5.62
C ASP A 190 6.71 1.88 5.00
N PHE A 191 5.52 1.39 5.41
CA PHE A 191 4.23 1.83 4.88
C PHE A 191 3.86 3.23 5.38
N ARG A 192 3.64 4.16 4.45
CA ARG A 192 3.39 5.58 4.70
C ARG A 192 2.11 6.05 4.03
N VAL A 193 1.40 6.94 4.71
CA VAL A 193 0.18 7.61 4.21
C VAL A 193 0.36 9.12 4.30
N TYR A 194 0.01 9.81 3.23
CA TYR A 194 0.10 11.27 3.10
C TYR A 194 -1.27 11.86 2.75
N ALA A 195 -1.65 12.95 3.44
CA ALA A 195 -2.86 13.74 3.14
C ALA A 195 -2.60 14.83 2.08
N SER A 196 -1.66 14.59 1.18
CA SER A 196 -1.35 15.43 0.03
C SER A 196 -0.72 14.56 -1.06
N PRO A 197 -0.75 14.98 -2.33
CA PRO A 197 0.05 14.32 -3.34
C PRO A 197 1.54 14.55 -3.06
N LEU A 198 2.34 13.51 -3.20
CA LEU A 198 3.80 13.61 -3.26
C LEU A 198 4.21 14.10 -4.64
N THR A 199 5.26 14.91 -4.71
CA THR A 199 5.90 15.26 -5.99
C THR A 199 6.77 14.10 -6.48
N ALA A 200 7.11 14.10 -7.77
CA ALA A 200 8.00 13.09 -8.34
C ALA A 200 9.36 13.06 -7.62
N GLU A 201 9.90 14.21 -7.24
CA GLU A 201 11.15 14.33 -6.48
C GLU A 201 11.02 13.68 -5.10
N ALA A 202 9.94 13.97 -4.36
CA ALA A 202 9.72 13.36 -3.06
C ALA A 202 9.55 11.84 -3.15
N VAL A 203 8.91 11.34 -4.21
CA VAL A 203 8.80 9.88 -4.46
C VAL A 203 10.16 9.27 -4.77
N ALA A 204 11.00 9.95 -5.57
CA ALA A 204 12.37 9.52 -5.84
C ALA A 204 13.24 9.50 -4.57
N GLU A 205 13.14 10.52 -3.72
CA GLU A 205 13.85 10.59 -2.44
C GLU A 205 13.46 9.43 -1.51
N LEU A 206 12.16 9.12 -1.38
CA LEU A 206 11.69 7.96 -0.62
C LEU A 206 12.27 6.65 -1.15
N ALA A 207 12.26 6.46 -2.47
CA ALA A 207 12.77 5.25 -3.10
C ALA A 207 14.29 5.07 -2.92
N ALA A 208 15.03 6.17 -2.84
CA ALA A 208 16.49 6.19 -2.73
C ALA A 208 17.02 6.05 -1.29
N GLN A 209 16.15 6.03 -0.27
CA GLN A 209 16.58 5.83 1.11
C GLN A 209 17.33 4.50 1.22
N GLU A 210 18.61 4.49 1.55
CA GLU A 210 19.38 3.22 1.63
C GLU A 210 18.92 2.35 2.81
N PRO A 211 19.03 1.00 2.68
CA PRO A 211 19.10 0.06 3.80
C PRO A 211 20.00 0.58 4.94
N GLY A 212 19.43 0.87 6.11
CA GLY A 212 20.16 1.25 7.33
C GLY A 212 20.90 0.11 7.99
#